data_AF-A0A183BFJ3-F1
#
_entry.id   AF-A0A183BFJ3-F1
#
_cell.length_a   1.000
_cell.length_b   1.000
_cell.length_c   1.000
_cell.angle_alpha   90.00
_cell.angle_beta   90.00
_cell.angle_gamma   90.00
#
_symmetry.space_group_name_H-M   'P 1'
#
loop_
_entity.id
_entity.type
_entity.pdbx_description
1 polymer ?
#
loop_
_entity_poly.entity_id
_entity_poly.type
_entity_poly.pdbx_seq_one_letter_code
_entity_poly.pdbx_strand_id
1 'polypeptide(L)'
;QETRSHRPRSDRPYEEDILRNPHNVKSWLRYIDMKSKSPPKVLYMLYERALKQLPGSYKLWYRYLRLRRIHARRMCPGSLLHEETNNAHERALVTMHKVQFICRFCFSLLSLSRGNRSLKALPITQHDRIWMFYLRFADKHGSSVNETCLRIYRRYVKFAPDDMERFIEFLMRNGNANEASMKLAEIINDDNFISRQGKSKFQLWQQLCSILVKNPLKISSLKPDPIIRQGIHRYTDQVSIYSHLRTSAIHQSNCKVATFP
;
A
#
# COMPACT_ATOMS: atom_id res chain seq x y z
N GLN A 1 10.46 45.06 0.49
CA GLN A 1 11.60 45.18 -0.44
C GLN A 1 12.38 43.87 -0.40
N GLU A 2 11.96 42.84 -1.15
CA GLU A 2 12.59 41.52 -1.12
C GLU A 2 13.44 41.27 -2.38
N THR A 3 14.74 41.08 -2.14
CA THR A 3 15.68 40.26 -2.93
C THR A 3 15.64 40.39 -4.47
N ARG A 4 16.05 41.54 -5.00
CA ARG A 4 16.83 41.53 -6.27
C ARG A 4 18.23 40.97 -5.96
N SER A 5 18.30 39.66 -5.69
CA SER A 5 19.56 38.95 -5.70
C SER A 5 20.22 39.23 -7.05
N HIS A 6 21.50 39.61 -7.01
CA HIS A 6 22.28 39.97 -8.17
C HIS A 6 22.36 38.72 -9.09
N ARG A 7 21.41 38.56 -10.01
CA ARG A 7 21.41 37.43 -10.93
C ARG A 7 22.60 37.62 -11.88
N PRO A 8 23.44 36.58 -12.08
CA PRO A 8 24.56 36.63 -13.00
C PRO A 8 24.12 37.16 -14.37
N ARG A 9 24.94 38.02 -15.00
CA ARG A 9 24.64 38.58 -16.34
C ARG A 9 24.39 37.48 -17.38
N SER A 10 24.97 36.29 -17.19
CA SER A 10 24.78 35.09 -18.01
C SER A 10 23.33 34.57 -18.07
N ASP A 11 22.50 34.92 -17.09
CA ASP A 11 21.15 34.37 -16.95
C ASP A 11 20.11 35.21 -17.73
N ARG A 12 20.45 36.45 -18.09
CA ARG A 12 19.54 37.40 -18.74
C ARG A 12 18.94 36.88 -20.05
N PRO A 13 19.71 36.30 -21.00
CA PRO A 13 19.14 35.82 -22.26
C PRO A 13 18.09 34.71 -22.05
N TYR A 14 18.35 33.79 -21.11
CA TYR A 14 17.44 32.70 -20.80
C TYR A 14 16.19 33.16 -20.06
N GLU A 15 16.31 34.14 -19.17
CA GLU A 15 15.17 34.74 -18.47
C GLU A 15 14.28 35.52 -19.44
N GLU A 16 14.86 36.27 -20.38
CA GLU A 16 14.10 36.97 -21.44
C GLU A 16 13.39 35.97 -22.37
N ASP A 17 14.06 34.89 -22.77
CA ASP A 17 13.47 33.83 -23.61
C ASP A 17 12.27 33.15 -22.95
N ILE A 18 12.35 32.92 -21.63
CA ILE A 18 11.26 32.31 -20.86
C ILE A 18 10.12 33.31 -20.63
N LEU A 19 10.42 34.59 -20.42
CA LEU A 19 9.40 35.63 -20.31
C LEU A 19 8.63 35.80 -21.63
N ARG A 20 9.32 35.72 -22.78
CA ARG A 20 8.71 35.77 -24.10
C ARG A 20 7.87 34.53 -24.42
N ASN A 21 8.34 33.34 -24.01
CA ASN A 21 7.68 32.07 -24.32
C ASN A 21 7.49 31.18 -23.07
N PRO A 22 6.58 31.53 -22.14
CA PRO A 22 6.42 30.82 -20.87
C PRO A 22 5.96 29.36 -21.02
N HIS A 23 5.22 29.04 -22.09
CA HIS A 23 4.69 27.70 -22.32
C HIS A 23 5.62 26.81 -23.18
N ASN A 24 6.80 27.29 -23.58
CA ASN A 24 7.73 26.49 -24.37
C ASN A 24 8.65 25.64 -23.47
N VAL A 25 8.40 24.32 -23.45
CA VAL A 25 9.20 23.36 -22.69
C VAL A 25 10.69 23.41 -23.08
N LYS A 26 11.04 23.67 -24.35
CA LYS A 26 12.45 23.67 -24.81
C LYS A 26 13.23 24.84 -24.19
N SER A 27 12.62 26.02 -24.08
CA SER A 27 13.24 27.20 -23.46
C SER A 27 13.58 26.96 -21.99
N TRP A 28 12.64 26.37 -21.24
CA TRP A 28 12.86 25.96 -19.85
C TRP A 28 13.98 24.93 -19.72
N LEU A 29 14.00 23.90 -20.58
CA LEU A 29 15.02 22.86 -20.53
C LEU A 29 16.42 23.40 -20.82
N ARG A 30 16.58 24.31 -21.80
CA ARG A 30 17.87 24.97 -22.08
C ARG A 30 18.40 25.73 -20.87
N TYR A 31 17.54 26.47 -20.18
CA TYR A 31 17.95 27.21 -18.99
C TYR A 31 18.35 26.26 -17.84
N ILE A 32 17.60 25.18 -17.66
CA ILE A 32 17.91 24.14 -16.65
C ILE A 32 19.24 23.45 -16.97
N ASP A 33 19.48 23.11 -18.24
CA ASP A 33 20.71 22.45 -18.68
C ASP A 33 21.93 23.38 -18.47
N MET A 34 21.78 24.68 -18.72
CA MET A 34 22.80 25.69 -18.38
C MET A 34 23.10 25.74 -16.88
N LYS A 35 22.07 25.67 -16.04
CA LYS A 35 22.20 25.64 -14.58
C LYS A 35 22.50 24.27 -13.99
N SER A 36 22.75 23.23 -14.80
CA SER A 36 22.93 21.85 -14.33
C SER A 36 24.02 21.66 -13.27
N LYS A 37 25.08 22.48 -13.28
CA LYS A 37 26.18 22.47 -12.30
C LYS A 37 25.93 23.34 -11.06
N SER A 38 24.82 24.07 -11.02
CA SER A 38 24.45 24.94 -9.91
C SER A 38 23.99 24.14 -8.68
N PRO A 39 24.00 24.73 -7.47
CA PRO A 39 23.51 24.05 -6.27
C PRO A 39 22.07 23.53 -6.46
N PRO A 40 21.71 22.36 -5.91
CA PRO A 40 20.41 21.72 -6.09
C PRO A 40 19.21 22.63 -5.81
N LYS A 41 19.32 23.53 -4.83
CA LYS A 41 18.27 24.47 -4.45
C LYS A 41 17.88 25.40 -5.61
N VAL A 42 18.86 25.86 -6.41
CA VAL A 42 18.62 26.71 -7.58
C VAL A 42 17.91 25.93 -8.68
N LEU A 43 18.34 24.69 -8.92
CA LEU A 43 17.68 23.80 -9.87
C LEU A 43 16.23 23.52 -9.46
N TYR A 44 15.97 23.24 -8.19
CA TYR A 44 14.61 23.01 -7.69
C TYR A 44 13.71 24.23 -7.90
N MET A 45 14.19 25.42 -7.54
CA MET A 45 13.44 26.66 -7.79
C MET A 45 13.12 26.84 -9.28
N LEU A 46 14.05 26.51 -10.17
CA LEU A 46 13.84 26.64 -11.60
C LEU A 46 12.82 25.64 -12.14
N TYR A 47 12.85 24.38 -11.67
CA TYR A 47 11.82 23.40 -11.98
C TYR A 47 10.45 23.81 -11.43
N GLU A 48 10.36 24.32 -10.19
CA GLU A 48 9.09 24.79 -9.63
C GLU A 48 8.51 25.96 -10.44
N ARG A 49 9.36 26.88 -10.91
CA ARG A 49 8.94 27.96 -11.82
C ARG A 49 8.41 27.41 -13.14
N ALA A 50 9.11 26.46 -13.74
CA ALA A 50 8.70 25.83 -14.99
C ALA A 50 7.36 25.09 -14.84
N LEU A 51 7.19 24.34 -13.75
CA LEU A 51 5.99 23.55 -13.47
C LEU A 51 4.78 24.40 -13.09
N LYS A 52 4.97 25.62 -12.56
CA LYS A 52 3.88 26.60 -12.40
C LYS A 52 3.29 27.04 -13.74
N GLN A 53 4.12 27.18 -14.77
CA GLN A 53 3.68 27.56 -16.12
C GLN A 53 3.22 26.36 -16.96
N LEU A 54 3.79 25.18 -16.70
CA LEU A 54 3.58 23.96 -17.48
C LEU A 54 3.32 22.74 -16.57
N PRO A 55 2.18 22.71 -15.85
CA PRO A 55 1.88 21.64 -14.89
C PRO A 55 1.66 20.26 -15.53
N GLY A 56 1.29 20.21 -16.81
CA GLY A 56 1.07 18.97 -17.56
C GLY A 56 2.31 18.41 -18.27
N SER A 57 3.46 19.09 -18.20
CA SER A 57 4.66 18.67 -18.95
C SER A 57 5.33 17.45 -18.31
N TYR A 58 5.08 16.27 -18.89
CA TYR A 58 5.70 15.02 -18.44
C TYR A 58 7.23 15.09 -18.44
N LYS A 59 7.83 15.72 -19.45
CA LYS A 59 9.30 15.79 -19.59
C LYS A 59 9.94 16.58 -18.45
N LEU A 60 9.30 17.68 -18.02
CA LEU A 60 9.77 18.50 -16.90
C LEU A 60 9.60 17.75 -15.57
N TRP A 61 8.43 17.18 -15.33
CA TRP A 61 8.19 16.38 -14.13
C TRP A 61 9.12 15.18 -14.01
N TYR A 62 9.33 14.43 -15.10
CA TYR A 62 10.21 13.26 -15.10
C TYR A 62 11.65 13.63 -14.73
N ARG A 63 12.20 14.68 -15.35
CA ARG A 63 13.55 15.16 -15.03
C ARG A 63 13.65 15.68 -13.59
N TYR A 64 12.65 16.44 -13.15
CA TYR A 64 12.60 17.00 -11.79
C TYR A 64 12.57 15.92 -10.70
N LEU A 65 11.64 14.96 -10.83
CA LEU A 65 11.50 13.86 -9.88
C LEU A 65 12.68 12.91 -9.92
N ARG A 66 13.32 12.70 -11.08
CA ARG A 66 14.58 11.96 -11.18
C ARG A 66 15.70 12.66 -10.40
N LEU A 67 15.84 13.97 -10.53
CA LEU A 67 16.85 14.75 -9.80
C LEU A 67 16.63 14.66 -8.28
N ARG A 68 15.41 14.93 -7.82
CA ARG A 68 15.07 14.84 -6.39
C ARG A 68 15.32 13.44 -5.81
N ARG A 69 15.01 12.37 -6.55
CA ARG A 69 15.30 10.99 -6.13
C ARG A 69 16.80 10.72 -5.96
N ILE A 70 17.64 11.22 -6.87
CA ILE A 70 19.09 11.03 -6.76
C ILE A 70 19.61 11.69 -5.49
N HIS A 71 19.13 12.90 -5.17
CA HIS A 71 19.53 13.62 -3.96
C HIS A 71 18.95 12.98 -2.68
N ALA A 72 17.70 12.52 -2.72
CA ALA A 72 17.05 11.88 -1.60
C ALA A 72 17.64 10.50 -1.25
N ARG A 73 18.20 9.76 -2.23
CA ARG A 73 18.74 8.40 -2.02
C ARG A 73 19.83 8.33 -0.95
N ARG A 74 20.59 9.41 -0.75
CA ARG A 74 21.71 9.47 0.21
C ARG A 74 21.29 9.98 1.60
N MET A 75 20.02 10.34 1.79
CA MET A 75 19.53 10.97 3.02
C MET A 75 18.72 9.98 3.86
N CYS A 76 18.73 10.14 5.18
CA CYS A 76 17.94 9.31 6.10
C CYS A 76 16.44 9.45 5.80
N PRO A 77 15.67 8.34 5.75
CA PRO A 77 14.22 8.37 5.63
C PRO A 77 13.60 9.29 6.70
N GLY A 78 12.80 10.28 6.29
CA GLY A 78 12.20 11.27 7.19
C GLY A 78 12.89 12.64 7.24
N SER A 79 14.01 12.83 6.53
CA SER A 79 14.57 14.18 6.34
C SER A 79 13.66 15.07 5.49
N LEU A 80 13.78 16.39 5.66
CA LEU A 80 13.00 17.40 4.91
C LEU A 80 13.05 17.17 3.38
N LEU A 81 14.20 16.76 2.85
CA LEU A 81 14.36 16.48 1.42
C LEU A 81 13.49 15.30 0.95
N HIS A 82 13.29 14.27 1.79
CA HIS A 82 12.37 13.18 1.47
C HIS A 82 10.92 13.64 1.48
N GLU A 83 10.53 14.45 2.45
CA GLU A 83 9.17 14.98 2.54
C GLU A 83 8.86 15.89 1.33
N GLU A 84 9.75 16.82 0.99
CA GLU A 84 9.59 17.65 -0.21
C GLU A 84 9.55 16.82 -1.50
N THR A 85 10.35 15.76 -1.57
CA THR A 85 10.33 14.84 -2.70
C THR A 85 8.99 14.12 -2.80
N ASN A 86 8.45 13.64 -1.68
CA ASN A 86 7.13 13.03 -1.62
C ASN A 86 6.03 14.01 -2.05
N ASN A 87 6.04 15.24 -1.54
CA ASN A 87 5.10 16.29 -1.94
C ASN A 87 5.17 16.62 -3.44
N ALA A 88 6.37 16.60 -4.05
CA ALA A 88 6.53 16.77 -5.49
C ALA A 88 5.91 15.60 -6.28
N HIS A 89 6.07 14.36 -5.80
CA HIS A 89 5.44 13.19 -6.43
C HIS A 89 3.91 13.24 -6.32
N GLU A 90 3.37 13.65 -5.17
CA GLU A 90 1.91 13.77 -5.01
C GLU A 90 1.31 14.80 -5.97
N ARG A 91 1.94 15.98 -6.10
CA ARG A 91 1.51 17.00 -7.08
C ARG A 91 1.59 16.49 -8.52
N ALA A 92 2.67 15.80 -8.87
CA ALA A 92 2.86 15.22 -10.19
C ALA A 92 1.73 14.24 -10.58
N LEU A 93 1.25 13.46 -9.62
CA LEU A 93 0.17 12.49 -9.83
C LEU A 93 -1.18 13.17 -10.04
N VAL A 94 -1.43 14.30 -9.37
CA VAL A 94 -2.66 15.09 -9.57
C VAL A 94 -2.66 15.78 -10.94
N THR A 95 -1.52 16.34 -11.36
CA THR A 95 -1.46 17.10 -12.63
C THR A 95 -1.29 16.23 -13.87
N MET A 96 -0.81 14.98 -13.72
CA MET A 96 -0.56 14.09 -14.84
C MET A 96 -1.26 12.73 -14.69
N HIS A 97 -2.32 12.51 -15.45
CA HIS A 97 -3.13 11.28 -15.44
C HIS A 97 -2.49 10.08 -16.17
N LYS A 98 -1.41 10.27 -16.95
CA LYS A 98 -0.74 9.21 -17.75
C LYS A 98 0.40 8.47 -17.03
N VAL A 99 0.62 8.73 -15.74
CA VAL A 99 1.92 8.44 -15.11
C VAL A 99 1.93 7.10 -14.37
N GLN A 100 1.79 6.03 -15.15
CA GLN A 100 1.89 4.64 -14.69
C GLN A 100 3.30 4.27 -14.16
N PHE A 101 4.31 5.13 -14.38
CA PHE A 101 5.71 4.83 -14.07
C PHE A 101 6.28 5.51 -12.82
N ILE A 102 5.68 6.61 -12.33
CA ILE A 102 6.22 7.36 -11.17
C ILE A 102 5.75 6.74 -9.84
N CYS A 103 4.59 6.07 -9.82
CA CYS A 103 4.07 5.39 -8.64
C CYS A 103 4.99 4.24 -8.16
N ARG A 104 5.83 3.68 -9.06
CA ARG A 104 6.77 2.58 -8.78
C ARG A 104 7.85 2.96 -7.76
N PHE A 105 8.10 4.26 -7.54
CA PHE A 105 9.18 4.73 -6.67
C PHE A 105 8.72 5.62 -5.50
N CYS A 106 7.49 6.15 -5.52
CA CYS A 106 6.85 6.68 -4.31
C CYS A 106 6.95 5.68 -3.14
N PHE A 107 6.93 4.39 -3.48
CA PHE A 107 7.04 3.28 -2.57
C PHE A 107 8.30 3.23 -1.70
N SER A 108 9.47 3.66 -2.20
CA SER A 108 10.71 3.60 -1.39
C SER A 108 10.78 4.69 -0.33
N LEU A 109 9.98 5.76 -0.47
CA LEU A 109 10.02 6.96 0.38
C LEU A 109 8.72 7.23 1.14
N LEU A 110 7.67 6.45 0.87
CA LEU A 110 6.39 6.52 1.56
C LEU A 110 6.48 5.76 2.88
N SER A 111 7.02 6.44 3.89
CA SER A 111 6.60 6.26 5.27
C SER A 111 5.10 6.52 5.37
N LEU A 112 4.32 5.46 5.12
CA LEU A 112 3.22 4.97 5.96
C LEU A 112 2.50 6.05 6.78
N SER A 113 1.79 6.97 6.12
CA SER A 113 0.63 7.70 6.67
C SER A 113 -0.02 8.63 5.63
N ARG A 114 0.79 9.30 4.79
CA ARG A 114 0.30 10.43 3.95
C ARG A 114 0.02 10.10 2.47
N GLY A 115 0.55 9.01 1.93
CA GLY A 115 0.35 8.59 0.51
C GLY A 115 -1.08 8.19 0.10
N ASN A 116 -2.07 8.41 0.96
CA ASN A 116 -3.47 8.11 0.66
C ASN A 116 -4.11 9.10 -0.32
N ARG A 117 -3.57 10.32 -0.46
CA ARG A 117 -4.13 11.33 -1.38
C ARG A 117 -3.83 11.03 -2.84
N SER A 118 -2.61 10.59 -3.14
CA SER A 118 -2.20 10.28 -4.51
C SER A 118 -2.92 9.06 -5.10
N LEU A 119 -3.22 8.05 -4.28
CA LEU A 119 -4.01 6.88 -4.70
C LEU A 119 -5.47 7.21 -5.02
N LYS A 120 -6.04 8.28 -4.43
CA LYS A 120 -7.41 8.72 -4.74
C LYS A 120 -7.51 9.38 -6.13
N ALA A 121 -6.42 9.95 -6.61
CA ALA A 121 -6.37 10.66 -7.90
C ALA A 121 -6.16 9.72 -9.10
N LEU A 122 -5.80 8.44 -8.86
CA LEU A 122 -5.49 7.49 -9.92
C LEU A 122 -6.75 6.72 -10.36
N PRO A 123 -6.98 6.55 -11.68
CA PRO A 123 -8.06 5.72 -12.20
C PRO A 123 -7.99 4.29 -11.65
N ILE A 124 -9.16 3.71 -11.37
CA ILE A 124 -9.30 2.37 -10.77
C ILE A 124 -8.62 1.26 -11.59
N THR A 125 -8.54 1.43 -12.92
CA THR A 125 -7.87 0.50 -13.85
C THR A 125 -6.36 0.38 -13.63
N GLN A 126 -5.74 1.32 -12.90
CA GLN A 126 -4.31 1.29 -12.61
C GLN A 126 -4.00 0.67 -11.24
N HIS A 127 -5.03 0.35 -10.45
CA HIS A 127 -4.86 -0.09 -9.07
C HIS A 127 -4.26 -1.49 -8.98
N ASP A 128 -4.51 -2.38 -9.95
CA ASP A 128 -3.96 -3.76 -9.93
C ASP A 128 -2.43 -3.79 -9.85
N ARG A 129 -1.75 -3.00 -10.68
CA ARG A 129 -0.28 -2.93 -10.69
C ARG A 129 0.26 -2.31 -9.41
N ILE A 130 -0.47 -1.35 -8.84
CA ILE A 130 -0.08 -0.64 -7.63
C ILE A 130 -0.20 -1.58 -6.42
N TRP A 131 -1.33 -2.30 -6.32
CA TRP A 131 -1.58 -3.29 -5.28
C TRP A 131 -0.52 -4.38 -5.25
N MET A 132 -0.05 -4.87 -6.41
CA MET A 132 1.05 -5.84 -6.46
C MET A 132 2.31 -5.36 -5.71
N PHE A 133 2.63 -4.06 -5.75
CA PHE A 133 3.75 -3.52 -4.98
C PHE A 133 3.40 -3.38 -3.50
N TYR A 134 2.22 -2.85 -3.15
CA TYR A 134 1.76 -2.73 -1.76
C TYR A 134 1.67 -4.07 -1.04
N LEU A 135 1.22 -5.13 -1.71
CA LEU A 135 1.18 -6.47 -1.14
C LEU A 135 2.60 -7.01 -0.92
N ARG A 136 3.51 -6.83 -1.89
CA ARG A 136 4.93 -7.17 -1.70
C ARG A 136 5.58 -6.39 -0.55
N PHE A 137 5.16 -5.14 -0.32
CA PHE A 137 5.60 -4.37 0.85
C PHE A 137 5.19 -5.07 2.14
N ALA A 138 3.89 -5.34 2.24
CA ALA A 138 3.27 -5.85 3.44
C ALA A 138 3.82 -7.25 3.74
N ASP A 139 4.02 -8.08 2.71
CA ASP A 139 4.63 -9.40 2.85
C ASP A 139 6.09 -9.32 3.34
N LYS A 140 6.86 -8.30 2.94
CA LYS A 140 8.26 -8.12 3.35
C LYS A 140 8.44 -7.47 4.73
N HIS A 141 7.56 -6.54 5.10
CA HIS A 141 7.65 -5.74 6.33
C HIS A 141 6.61 -6.12 7.38
N GLY A 142 5.84 -7.18 7.15
CA GLY A 142 4.76 -7.64 8.03
C GLY A 142 5.20 -7.87 9.48
N SER A 143 6.45 -8.27 9.71
CA SER A 143 6.95 -8.54 11.07
C SER A 143 7.25 -7.30 11.92
N SER A 144 7.43 -6.10 11.34
CA SER A 144 7.91 -4.91 12.08
C SER A 144 6.93 -3.73 12.10
N VAL A 145 5.83 -3.76 11.35
CA VAL A 145 4.82 -2.67 11.32
C VAL A 145 3.42 -3.25 11.07
N ASN A 146 2.85 -3.90 12.09
CA ASN A 146 1.59 -4.63 11.97
C ASN A 146 0.42 -3.72 11.51
N GLU A 147 0.21 -2.57 12.14
CA GLU A 147 -1.00 -1.76 11.88
C GLU A 147 -1.05 -1.20 10.45
N THR A 148 0.09 -0.76 9.91
CA THR A 148 0.04 -0.18 8.56
C THR A 148 -0.10 -1.23 7.47
N CYS A 149 0.50 -2.41 7.65
CA CYS A 149 0.30 -3.52 6.72
C CYS A 149 -1.15 -4.02 6.76
N LEU A 150 -1.77 -4.09 7.94
CA LEU A 150 -3.19 -4.40 8.09
C LEU A 150 -4.07 -3.39 7.37
N ARG A 151 -3.79 -2.09 7.48
CA ARG A 151 -4.55 -1.04 6.78
C ARG A 151 -4.46 -1.16 5.26
N ILE A 152 -3.29 -1.53 4.73
CA ILE A 152 -3.10 -1.78 3.29
C ILE A 152 -4.00 -2.93 2.85
N TYR A 153 -3.94 -4.07 3.55
CA TYR A 153 -4.73 -5.24 3.23
C TYR A 153 -6.25 -5.03 3.41
N ARG A 154 -6.69 -4.35 4.48
CA ARG A 154 -8.11 -3.98 4.68
C ARG A 154 -8.66 -3.13 3.54
N ARG A 155 -7.82 -2.27 2.95
CA ARG A 155 -8.22 -1.47 1.78
C ARG A 155 -8.19 -2.30 0.50
N TYR A 156 -7.25 -3.23 0.37
CA TYR A 156 -7.17 -4.15 -0.77
C TYR A 156 -8.39 -5.05 -0.88
N VAL A 157 -8.83 -5.66 0.23
CA VAL A 157 -10.00 -6.56 0.25
C VAL A 157 -11.29 -5.83 -0.14
N LYS A 158 -11.41 -4.53 0.15
CA LYS A 158 -12.55 -3.71 -0.34
C LYS A 158 -12.53 -3.50 -1.85
N PHE A 159 -11.36 -3.57 -2.48
CA PHE A 159 -11.19 -3.42 -3.92
C PHE A 159 -11.35 -4.76 -4.64
N ALA A 160 -10.76 -5.83 -4.11
CA ALA A 160 -10.81 -7.18 -4.66
C ALA A 160 -11.29 -8.16 -3.57
N PRO A 161 -12.61 -8.34 -3.39
CA PRO A 161 -13.15 -9.27 -2.39
C PRO A 161 -12.75 -10.73 -2.69
N ASP A 162 -12.55 -11.08 -3.96
CA ASP A 162 -12.17 -12.43 -4.40
C ASP A 162 -10.80 -12.89 -3.85
N ASP A 163 -9.92 -11.94 -3.51
CA ASP A 163 -8.58 -12.22 -2.96
C ASP A 163 -8.52 -12.24 -1.42
N MET A 164 -9.67 -12.38 -0.74
CA MET A 164 -9.71 -12.35 0.72
C MET A 164 -8.86 -13.46 1.36
N GLU A 165 -8.66 -14.59 0.68
CA GLU A 165 -7.79 -15.67 1.14
C GLU A 165 -6.33 -15.24 1.37
N ARG A 166 -5.80 -14.38 0.48
CA ARG A 166 -4.43 -13.85 0.64
C ARG A 166 -4.31 -13.01 1.91
N PHE A 167 -5.37 -12.26 2.24
CA PHE A 167 -5.41 -11.48 3.47
C PHE A 167 -5.44 -12.39 4.71
N ILE A 168 -6.22 -13.48 4.67
CA ILE A 168 -6.27 -14.47 5.76
C ILE A 168 -4.90 -15.13 5.97
N GLU A 169 -4.22 -15.53 4.90
CA GLU A 169 -2.86 -16.07 4.98
C GLU A 169 -1.87 -15.09 5.60
N PHE A 170 -1.97 -13.81 5.23
CA PHE A 170 -1.16 -12.74 5.81
C PHE A 170 -1.43 -12.57 7.33
N LEU A 171 -2.69 -12.57 7.75
CA LEU A 171 -3.07 -12.48 9.17
C LEU A 171 -2.54 -13.67 9.97
N MET A 172 -2.60 -14.87 9.40
CA MET A 172 -2.08 -16.09 10.02
C MET A 172 -0.56 -16.04 10.20
N ARG A 173 0.19 -15.57 9.19
CA ARG A 173 1.65 -15.40 9.28
C ARG A 173 2.07 -14.42 10.37
N ASN A 174 1.28 -13.37 10.60
CA ASN A 174 1.58 -12.36 11.63
C ASN A 174 0.94 -12.68 13.00
N GLY A 175 0.34 -13.86 13.15
CA GLY A 175 -0.21 -14.33 14.43
C GLY A 175 -1.53 -13.72 14.87
N ASN A 176 -2.22 -12.95 14.01
CA ASN A 176 -3.54 -12.37 14.29
C ASN A 176 -4.65 -13.36 13.92
N ALA A 177 -4.72 -14.46 14.68
CA ALA A 177 -5.65 -15.57 14.43
C ALA A 177 -7.13 -15.18 14.65
N ASN A 178 -7.41 -14.17 15.47
CA ASN A 178 -8.78 -13.73 15.76
C ASN A 178 -9.43 -13.05 14.55
N GLU A 179 -8.75 -12.06 13.96
CA GLU A 179 -9.23 -11.37 12.76
C GLU A 179 -9.31 -12.34 11.56
N ALA A 180 -8.35 -13.27 11.44
CA ALA A 180 -8.37 -14.30 10.40
C ALA A 180 -9.60 -15.20 10.51
N SER A 181 -9.94 -15.64 11.73
CA SER A 181 -11.10 -16.51 11.98
C SER A 181 -12.43 -15.80 11.69
N MET A 182 -12.55 -14.52 12.06
CA MET A 182 -13.71 -13.69 11.73
C MET A 182 -13.91 -13.56 10.23
N LYS A 183 -12.84 -13.24 9.47
CA LYS A 183 -12.92 -13.11 8.01
C LYS A 183 -13.21 -14.43 7.31
N LEU A 184 -12.66 -15.55 7.79
CA LEU A 184 -13.02 -16.87 7.27
C LEU A 184 -14.49 -17.20 7.53
N ALA A 185 -15.02 -16.88 8.71
CA ALA A 185 -16.44 -17.11 9.02
C ALA A 185 -17.37 -16.24 8.15
N GLU A 186 -17.00 -14.98 7.90
CA GLU A 186 -17.71 -14.11 6.94
C GLU A 186 -17.75 -14.73 5.54
N ILE A 187 -16.62 -15.23 5.03
CA ILE A 187 -16.54 -15.88 3.70
C ILE A 187 -17.38 -17.16 3.63
N ILE A 188 -17.34 -18.01 4.66
CA ILE A 188 -18.07 -19.28 4.65
C ILE A 188 -19.60 -19.07 4.66
N ASN A 189 -20.05 -17.97 5.25
CA ASN A 189 -21.47 -17.60 5.27
C ASN A 189 -21.92 -16.85 4.01
N ASP A 190 -21.00 -16.36 3.17
CA ASP A 190 -21.34 -15.73 1.90
C ASP A 190 -21.52 -16.80 0.81
N ASP A 191 -22.75 -16.88 0.28
CA ASP A 191 -23.07 -17.87 -0.73
C ASP A 191 -22.50 -17.57 -2.12
N ASN A 192 -22.21 -16.29 -2.40
CA ASN A 192 -21.72 -15.81 -3.70
C ASN A 192 -20.18 -15.79 -3.79
N PHE A 193 -19.48 -16.10 -2.69
CA PHE A 193 -18.03 -16.06 -2.68
C PHE A 193 -17.41 -17.17 -3.54
N ILE A 194 -16.56 -16.78 -4.49
CA ILE A 194 -15.79 -17.68 -5.35
C ILE A 194 -14.32 -17.57 -4.98
N SER A 195 -13.73 -18.69 -4.53
CA SER A 195 -12.30 -18.77 -4.22
C SER A 195 -11.46 -18.57 -5.47
N ARG A 196 -10.54 -17.60 -5.45
CA ARG A 196 -9.53 -17.46 -6.51
C ARG A 196 -8.52 -18.60 -6.52
N GLN A 197 -8.28 -19.23 -5.37
CA GLN A 197 -7.39 -20.39 -5.26
C GLN A 197 -8.10 -21.70 -5.67
N GLY A 198 -9.39 -21.65 -6.02
CA GLY A 198 -10.19 -22.84 -6.35
C GLY A 198 -10.53 -23.72 -5.16
N LYS A 199 -10.40 -23.20 -3.93
CA LYS A 199 -10.74 -23.96 -2.72
C LYS A 199 -12.25 -24.12 -2.61
N SER A 200 -12.68 -25.31 -2.20
CA SER A 200 -14.08 -25.53 -1.87
C SER A 200 -14.44 -24.84 -0.55
N LYS A 201 -15.72 -24.48 -0.37
CA LYS A 201 -16.23 -23.94 0.90
C LYS A 201 -15.91 -24.86 2.08
N PHE A 202 -15.90 -26.17 1.83
CA PHE A 202 -15.47 -27.17 2.81
C PHE A 202 -14.00 -27.03 3.22
N GLN A 203 -13.08 -26.84 2.26
CA GLN A 203 -11.66 -26.66 2.56
C GLN A 203 -11.40 -25.38 3.39
N LEU A 204 -12.12 -24.29 3.09
CA LEU A 204 -12.07 -23.06 3.89
C LEU A 204 -12.61 -23.28 5.31
N TRP A 205 -13.67 -24.06 5.44
CA TRP A 205 -14.23 -24.44 6.74
C TRP A 205 -13.26 -25.33 7.55
N GLN A 206 -12.61 -26.29 6.92
CA GLN A 206 -11.57 -27.12 7.56
C GLN A 206 -10.38 -26.25 8.01
N GLN A 207 -9.99 -25.27 7.20
CA GLN A 207 -8.96 -24.29 7.58
C GLN A 207 -9.40 -23.49 8.82
N LEU A 208 -10.63 -23.00 8.87
CA LEU A 208 -11.19 -22.30 10.05
C LEU A 208 -11.14 -23.18 11.31
N CYS A 209 -11.58 -24.43 11.23
CA CYS A 209 -11.52 -25.35 12.36
C CYS A 209 -10.09 -25.60 12.84
N SER A 210 -9.14 -25.75 11.91
CA SER A 210 -7.73 -25.93 12.27
C SER A 210 -7.16 -24.71 13.02
N ILE A 211 -7.61 -23.50 12.69
CA ILE A 211 -7.17 -22.25 13.34
C ILE A 211 -7.78 -22.16 14.75
N LEU A 212 -9.06 -22.48 14.89
CA LEU A 212 -9.77 -22.48 16.18
C LEU A 212 -9.13 -23.45 17.17
N VAL A 213 -8.76 -24.66 16.73
CA VAL A 213 -8.12 -25.68 17.57
C VAL A 213 -6.66 -25.35 17.88
N LYS A 214 -5.92 -24.72 16.95
CA LYS A 214 -4.51 -24.35 17.18
C LYS A 214 -4.32 -23.11 18.06
N ASN A 215 -5.29 -22.19 18.08
CA ASN A 215 -5.17 -20.92 18.80
C ASN A 215 -6.36 -20.62 19.75
N PRO A 216 -6.71 -21.51 20.69
CA PRO A 216 -7.90 -21.36 21.54
C PRO A 216 -7.81 -20.20 22.55
N LEU A 217 -6.62 -19.66 22.82
CA LEU A 217 -6.40 -18.53 23.75
C LEU A 217 -6.43 -17.16 23.07
N LYS A 218 -6.11 -17.08 21.77
CA LYS A 218 -6.06 -15.81 21.03
C LYS A 218 -7.41 -15.41 20.42
N ILE A 219 -8.35 -16.34 20.38
CA ILE A 219 -9.66 -16.16 19.74
C ILE A 219 -10.69 -15.95 20.84
N SER A 220 -11.11 -14.70 21.05
CA SER A 220 -12.21 -14.37 21.97
C SER A 220 -13.53 -14.10 21.23
N SER A 221 -13.48 -13.75 19.95
CA SER A 221 -14.64 -13.25 19.21
C SER A 221 -15.55 -14.34 18.66
N LEU A 222 -15.06 -15.57 18.49
CA LEU A 222 -15.82 -16.69 17.95
C LEU A 222 -15.83 -17.86 18.92
N LYS A 223 -17.03 -18.38 19.21
CA LYS A 223 -17.18 -19.64 19.95
C LYS A 223 -16.98 -20.80 18.97
N PRO A 224 -16.05 -21.74 19.22
CA PRO A 224 -15.80 -22.87 18.31
C PRO A 224 -16.98 -23.83 18.18
N ASP A 225 -17.69 -24.11 19.27
CA ASP A 225 -18.72 -25.17 19.31
C ASP A 225 -19.91 -24.94 18.36
N PRO A 226 -20.53 -23.75 18.29
CA PRO A 226 -21.62 -23.49 17.35
C PRO A 226 -21.19 -23.65 15.89
N ILE A 227 -19.97 -23.19 15.55
CA ILE A 227 -19.42 -23.23 14.20
C ILE A 227 -19.14 -24.68 13.77
N ILE A 228 -18.61 -25.48 14.69
CA ILE A 228 -18.34 -26.90 14.44
C ILE A 228 -19.66 -27.66 14.22
N ARG A 229 -20.68 -27.42 15.06
CA ARG A 229 -22.00 -28.04 14.91
C ARG A 229 -22.69 -27.66 13.61
N GLN A 230 -22.65 -26.38 13.23
CA GLN A 230 -23.21 -25.90 11.97
C GLN A 230 -22.52 -26.55 10.76
N GLY A 231 -21.20 -26.72 10.81
CA GLY A 231 -20.43 -27.40 9.77
C GLY A 231 -20.76 -28.89 9.64
N ILE A 232 -20.94 -29.60 10.77
CA ILE A 232 -21.35 -31.02 10.78
C ILE A 232 -22.71 -31.21 10.11
N HIS A 233 -23.67 -30.31 10.39
CA HIS A 233 -25.00 -30.37 9.76
C HIS A 233 -24.99 -30.02 8.27
N ARG A 234 -24.07 -29.16 7.82
CA ARG A 234 -23.98 -28.73 6.42
C ARG A 234 -23.17 -29.69 5.54
N TYR A 235 -22.24 -30.45 6.11
CA TYR A 235 -21.33 -31.35 5.38
C TYR A 235 -21.42 -32.78 5.93
N THR A 236 -22.59 -33.40 5.74
CA THR A 236 -22.95 -34.73 6.25
C THR A 236 -22.11 -35.89 5.69
N ASP A 237 -21.36 -35.67 4.61
CA ASP A 237 -20.64 -36.73 3.92
C ASP A 237 -19.21 -36.96 4.46
N GLN A 238 -18.76 -36.16 5.44
CA GLN A 238 -17.37 -36.13 5.91
C GLN A 238 -17.25 -36.34 7.44
N VAL A 239 -18.32 -36.77 8.12
CA VAL A 239 -18.51 -36.81 9.60
C VAL A 239 -17.38 -37.50 10.37
N SER A 240 -16.67 -38.45 9.77
CA SER A 240 -15.54 -39.17 10.37
C SER A 240 -14.34 -38.27 10.73
N ILE A 241 -14.13 -37.14 10.05
CA ILE A 241 -13.08 -36.16 10.41
C ILE A 241 -13.49 -35.32 11.63
N TYR A 242 -14.79 -35.19 11.89
CA TYR A 242 -15.36 -34.25 12.86
C TYR A 242 -15.37 -34.79 14.29
N SER A 243 -15.43 -36.11 14.47
CA SER A 243 -15.33 -36.76 15.79
C SER A 243 -13.97 -36.49 16.44
N HIS A 244 -12.88 -36.47 15.66
CA HIS A 244 -11.52 -36.19 16.13
C HIS A 244 -11.26 -34.71 16.45
N LEU A 245 -11.85 -33.80 15.68
CA LEU A 245 -11.79 -32.36 15.97
C LEU A 245 -12.63 -32.00 17.20
N ARG A 246 -13.80 -32.64 17.38
CA ARG A 246 -14.67 -32.47 18.54
C ARG A 246 -13.99 -32.97 19.82
N THR A 247 -13.34 -34.13 19.82
CA THR A 247 -12.59 -34.61 21.00
C THR A 247 -11.41 -33.71 21.34
N SER A 248 -10.70 -33.18 20.34
CA SER A 248 -9.58 -32.25 20.54
C SER A 248 -10.01 -30.87 21.06
N ALA A 249 -11.13 -30.32 20.56
CA ALA A 249 -11.71 -29.06 21.03
C ALA A 249 -12.32 -29.17 22.45
N ILE A 250 -12.97 -30.30 22.77
CA ILE A 250 -13.51 -30.59 24.10
C ILE A 250 -12.38 -30.79 25.11
N HIS A 251 -11.30 -31.50 24.76
CA HIS A 251 -10.13 -31.66 25.64
C HIS A 251 -9.51 -30.31 26.02
N GLN A 252 -9.33 -29.40 25.06
CA GLN A 252 -8.77 -28.06 25.33
C GLN A 252 -9.72 -27.17 26.13
N SER A 253 -11.04 -27.32 25.95
CA SER A 253 -12.06 -26.59 26.73
C SER A 253 -12.11 -27.07 28.18
N ASN A 254 -11.95 -28.38 28.41
CA ASN A 254 -11.84 -28.96 29.76
C ASN A 254 -10.50 -28.59 30.44
N CYS A 255 -9.40 -28.47 29.71
CA CYS A 255 -8.13 -27.97 30.27
C CYS A 255 -8.22 -26.50 30.74
N LYS A 256 -9.09 -25.67 30.14
CA LYS A 256 -9.36 -24.30 30.63
C LYS A 256 -10.09 -24.27 31.98
N VAL A 257 -10.88 -25.30 32.30
CA VAL A 257 -11.57 -25.41 33.59
C VAL A 257 -10.64 -25.95 34.68
N ALA A 258 -9.65 -26.76 34.31
CA ALA A 258 -8.72 -27.40 35.25
C ALA A 258 -7.46 -26.58 35.61
N THR A 259 -7.27 -25.37 35.05
CA THR A 259 -6.07 -24.53 35.28
C THR A 259 -6.31 -23.24 36.07
N PHE A 260 -7.43 -23.16 36.80
CA PHE A 260 -7.61 -22.15 37.84
C PHE A 260 -7.55 -22.82 39.23
N PRO A 261 -6.43 -22.72 39.96
CA PRO A 261 -6.47 -22.52 41.40
C PRO A 261 -6.84 -21.06 41.74
#